data_AF-A0A7V7BPT6-F1
#
_entry.id   AF-A0A7V7BPT6-F1
#
_cell.length_a   1.000
_cell.length_b   1.000
_cell.length_c   1.000
_cell.angle_alpha   90.00
_cell.angle_beta   90.00
_cell.angle_gamma   90.00
#
_symmetry.space_group_name_H-M   'P 1'
#
loop_
_entity.id
_entity.type
_entity.pdbx_description
1 polymer ?
#
loop_
_entity_poly.entity_id
_entity_poly.type
_entity_poly.pdbx_seq_one_letter_code
_entity_poly.pdbx_strand_id
1 'polypeptide(L)'
;MASLPKFARPTFEQSLEVWRKLLDDRNLPTELVWIYDENLVFERDGESGFRLGYQTHFTPPPPEAERITFDYFCEFEARMAYYRLGSNRGRSVCLMLCDVWFEGKDETDGYVRKDDWLMSFHPGTGNEIEEIRDEERWRNRIVRNRPLHDLDFCMTLRGVHEMLAHGRVLTTYEHYALKLLGAWRRILREQR
;
A
#
# COMPACT_ATOMS: atom_id res chain seq x y z
N MET A 1 27.56 0.09 -5.80
CA MET A 1 26.37 0.76 -5.23
C MET A 1 26.83 2.07 -4.67
N ALA A 2 26.28 3.20 -5.14
CA ALA A 2 26.57 4.50 -4.53
C ALA A 2 26.06 4.47 -3.08
N SER A 3 26.84 4.97 -2.12
CA SER A 3 26.39 5.08 -0.74
C SER A 3 25.18 6.01 -0.69
N LEU A 4 24.10 5.59 -0.02
CA LEU A 4 22.95 6.45 0.20
C LEU A 4 23.41 7.75 0.91
N PRO A 5 22.86 8.92 0.54
CA PRO A 5 23.12 10.15 1.27
C PRO A 5 22.69 9.97 2.73
N LYS A 6 23.36 10.66 3.66
CA LYS A 6 22.94 10.63 5.08
C LYS A 6 21.52 11.16 5.19
N PHE A 7 20.61 10.35 5.73
CA PHE A 7 19.21 10.69 5.94
C PHE A 7 18.80 10.43 7.40
N ALA A 8 17.71 11.06 7.83
CA ALA A 8 17.07 10.80 9.10
C ALA A 8 15.55 10.70 8.89
N ARG A 9 14.96 9.55 9.24
CA ARG A 9 13.52 9.36 9.13
C ARG A 9 12.79 10.31 10.09
N PRO A 10 11.74 11.00 9.65
CA PRO A 10 10.89 11.77 10.53
C PRO A 10 10.02 10.82 11.37
N THR A 11 9.26 11.38 12.30
CA THR A 11 8.11 10.68 12.87
C THR A 11 6.99 10.52 11.82
N PHE A 12 6.08 9.57 12.06
CA PHE A 12 4.91 9.40 11.20
C PHE A 12 4.11 10.70 11.09
N GLU A 13 3.82 11.35 12.22
CA GLU A 13 3.06 12.59 12.29
C GLU A 13 3.67 13.73 11.47
N GLN A 14 5.00 13.89 11.52
CA GLN A 14 5.71 14.89 10.73
C GLN A 14 5.60 14.63 9.23
N SER A 15 5.77 13.37 8.79
CA SER A 15 5.63 13.02 7.37
C SER A 15 4.17 13.14 6.89
N LEU A 16 3.22 12.81 7.75
CA LEU A 16 1.78 12.91 7.47
C LEU A 16 1.32 14.36 7.36
N GLU A 17 1.86 15.27 8.18
CA GLU A 17 1.59 16.70 8.10
C GLU A 17 2.07 17.26 6.76
N VAL A 18 3.28 16.92 6.33
CA VAL A 18 3.83 17.30 5.02
C VAL A 18 2.94 16.77 3.90
N TRP A 19 2.49 15.52 4.01
CA TRP A 19 1.61 14.91 3.01
C TRP A 19 0.27 15.64 2.89
N ARG A 20 -0.41 15.89 4.02
CA ARG A 20 -1.68 16.62 4.04
C ARG A 20 -1.54 18.03 3.50
N LYS A 21 -0.47 18.73 3.87
CA LYS A 21 -0.18 20.06 3.34
C LYS A 21 0.00 20.03 1.82
N LEU A 22 0.75 19.05 1.30
CA LEU A 22 0.95 18.91 -0.15
C LEU A 22 -0.37 18.65 -0.91
N LEU A 23 -1.29 17.89 -0.31
CA LEU A 23 -2.62 17.67 -0.88
C LEU A 23 -3.45 18.97 -0.86
N ASP A 24 -3.45 19.68 0.27
CA ASP A 24 -4.18 20.94 0.45
C ASP A 24 -3.69 22.04 -0.52
N ASP A 25 -2.37 22.22 -0.63
CA ASP A 25 -1.74 23.16 -1.56
C ASP A 25 -2.13 22.89 -3.03
N ARG A 26 -2.56 21.67 -3.34
CA ARG A 26 -3.03 21.23 -4.67
C ARG A 26 -4.56 21.16 -4.79
N ASN A 27 -5.30 21.63 -3.79
CA ASN A 27 -6.77 21.52 -3.69
C ASN A 27 -7.27 20.06 -3.79
N LEU A 28 -6.51 19.11 -3.25
CA LEU A 28 -6.88 17.71 -3.15
C LEU A 28 -7.39 17.39 -1.74
N PRO A 29 -8.26 16.38 -1.57
CA PRO A 29 -8.79 16.07 -0.25
C PRO A 29 -7.72 15.65 0.76
N THR A 30 -7.78 16.18 1.97
CA THR A 30 -6.81 15.90 3.05
C THR A 30 -7.27 14.82 4.03
N GLU A 31 -8.54 14.41 3.96
CA GLU A 31 -9.04 13.20 4.61
C GLU A 31 -8.51 11.98 3.86
N LEU A 32 -7.84 11.06 4.57
CA LEU A 32 -7.10 9.97 3.95
C LEU A 32 -7.78 8.63 4.19
N VAL A 33 -7.77 7.78 3.17
CA VAL A 33 -8.12 6.36 3.25
C VAL A 33 -6.88 5.58 2.84
N TRP A 34 -6.23 4.94 3.81
CA TRP A 34 -5.10 4.06 3.56
C TRP A 34 -5.59 2.71 3.06
N ILE A 35 -5.01 2.24 1.96
CA ILE A 35 -5.31 0.94 1.39
C ILE A 35 -4.03 0.16 1.15
N TYR A 36 -4.20 -1.14 0.99
CA TYR A 36 -3.12 -2.13 0.92
C TYR A 36 -3.29 -3.02 -0.29
N ASP A 37 -2.32 -3.90 -0.51
CA ASP A 37 -2.28 -4.77 -1.68
C ASP A 37 -3.62 -5.48 -1.97
N GLU A 38 -4.21 -6.10 -0.94
CA GLU A 38 -5.45 -6.85 -1.06
C GLU A 38 -6.69 -5.99 -1.37
N ASN A 39 -6.61 -4.68 -1.09
CA ASN A 39 -7.67 -3.71 -1.35
C ASN A 39 -7.67 -3.17 -2.77
N LEU A 40 -6.57 -3.36 -3.53
CA LEU A 40 -6.48 -2.93 -4.91
C LEU A 40 -7.38 -3.79 -5.79
N VAL A 41 -8.16 -3.15 -6.66
CA VAL A 41 -9.06 -3.83 -7.58
C VAL A 41 -8.77 -3.39 -9.01
N PHE A 42 -8.13 -4.30 -9.75
CA PHE A 42 -7.87 -4.12 -11.17
C PHE A 42 -8.91 -4.89 -11.98
N GLU A 43 -9.56 -4.20 -12.91
CA GLU A 43 -10.54 -4.76 -13.83
C GLU A 43 -10.11 -4.49 -15.27
N ARG A 44 -10.50 -5.36 -16.20
CA ARG A 44 -10.32 -5.08 -17.63
C ARG A 44 -11.31 -4.01 -18.06
N ASP A 45 -10.84 -3.06 -18.84
CA ASP A 45 -11.66 -2.01 -19.45
C ASP A 45 -11.47 -2.04 -20.97
N GLY A 46 -12.33 -2.80 -21.67
CA GLY A 46 -12.19 -3.06 -23.10
C GLY A 46 -11.08 -4.04 -23.46
N GLU A 47 -10.58 -3.97 -24.70
CA GLU A 47 -9.60 -4.95 -25.24
C GLU A 47 -8.17 -4.77 -24.71
N SER A 48 -7.78 -3.54 -24.34
CA SER A 48 -6.42 -3.22 -23.90
C SER A 48 -6.34 -2.30 -22.67
N GLY A 49 -7.48 -1.80 -22.18
CA GLY A 49 -7.54 -0.92 -21.02
C GLY A 49 -7.66 -1.69 -19.71
N PHE A 50 -7.25 -1.03 -18.64
CA PHE A 50 -7.50 -1.47 -17.27
C PHE A 50 -8.12 -0.34 -16.48
N ARG A 51 -9.04 -0.69 -15.59
CA ARG A 51 -9.61 0.21 -14.60
C ARG A 51 -9.08 -0.16 -13.23
N LEU A 52 -8.59 0.84 -12.51
CA LEU A 52 -8.20 0.72 -11.12
C LEU A 52 -9.32 1.25 -10.23
N GLY A 53 -9.76 0.42 -9.31
CA GLY A 53 -10.62 0.75 -8.18
C GLY A 53 -9.98 0.29 -6.88
N TYR A 54 -10.70 0.47 -5.79
CA TYR A 54 -10.29 -0.06 -4.49
C TYR A 54 -11.48 -0.61 -3.73
N GLN A 55 -11.23 -1.41 -2.70
CA GLN A 55 -12.28 -1.97 -1.87
C GLN A 55 -11.78 -2.03 -0.42
N THR A 56 -12.58 -1.51 0.52
CA THR A 56 -12.29 -1.62 1.97
C THR A 56 -13.42 -2.29 2.74
N HIS A 57 -14.58 -2.51 2.13
CA HIS A 57 -15.75 -3.05 2.83
C HIS A 57 -15.60 -4.52 3.25
N PHE A 58 -14.99 -5.36 2.41
CA PHE A 58 -14.83 -6.81 2.70
C PHE A 58 -13.53 -7.12 3.44
N THR A 59 -12.52 -6.27 3.27
CA THR A 59 -11.18 -6.42 3.86
C THR A 59 -10.70 -5.06 4.37
N PRO A 60 -11.36 -4.51 5.41
CA PRO A 60 -10.96 -3.22 5.95
C PRO A 60 -9.57 -3.33 6.57
N PRO A 61 -8.68 -2.35 6.35
CA PRO A 61 -7.46 -2.25 7.13
C PRO A 61 -7.78 -2.15 8.62
N PRO A 62 -6.98 -2.77 9.51
CA PRO A 62 -7.15 -2.59 10.94
C PRO A 62 -6.86 -1.13 11.34
N PRO A 63 -7.32 -0.67 12.52
CA PRO A 63 -6.94 0.63 13.06
C PRO A 63 -5.41 0.77 13.14
N GLU A 64 -4.90 1.96 12.84
CA GLU A 64 -3.46 2.29 12.89
C GLU A 64 -2.58 1.49 11.91
N ALA A 65 -3.18 0.83 10.92
CA ALA A 65 -2.44 0.08 9.90
C ALA A 65 -1.36 0.94 9.23
N GLU A 66 -1.66 2.22 8.98
CA GLU A 66 -0.75 3.17 8.34
C GLU A 66 0.50 3.40 9.18
N ARG A 67 0.37 3.49 10.50
CA ARG A 67 1.49 3.68 11.42
C ARG A 67 2.38 2.43 11.46
N ILE A 68 1.74 1.26 11.49
CA ILE A 68 2.43 -0.04 11.44
C ILE A 68 3.26 -0.15 10.15
N THR A 69 2.67 0.24 9.02
CA THR A 69 3.35 0.23 7.72
C THR A 69 4.49 1.23 7.67
N PHE A 70 4.29 2.43 8.20
CA PHE A 70 5.35 3.44 8.30
C PHE A 70 6.54 2.91 9.12
N ASP A 71 6.28 2.40 10.32
CA ASP A 71 7.31 1.88 11.22
C ASP A 71 8.06 0.72 10.56
N TYR A 72 7.32 -0.23 9.97
CA TYR A 72 7.90 -1.34 9.22
C TYR A 72 8.81 -0.87 8.08
N PHE A 73 8.34 0.09 7.25
CA PHE A 73 9.15 0.61 6.14
C PHE A 73 10.33 1.47 6.59
N CYS A 74 10.29 2.07 7.77
CA CYS A 74 11.44 2.77 8.34
C CYS A 74 12.61 1.85 8.69
N GLU A 75 12.38 0.54 8.85
CA GLU A 75 13.45 -0.45 9.05
C GLU A 75 14.29 -0.71 7.79
N PHE A 76 13.81 -0.26 6.62
CA PHE A 76 14.50 -0.42 5.35
C PHE A 76 15.30 0.82 4.97
N GLU A 77 16.53 0.59 4.50
CA GLU A 77 17.35 1.60 3.81
C GLU A 77 16.92 1.77 2.35
N ALA A 78 15.61 1.96 2.13
CA ALA A 78 15.01 2.15 0.81
C ALA A 78 14.02 3.32 0.83
N ARG A 79 13.78 3.97 -0.30
CA ARG A 79 12.89 5.14 -0.35
C ARG A 79 11.46 4.77 -0.03
N MET A 80 10.86 5.49 0.91
CA MET A 80 9.44 5.38 1.20
C MET A 80 8.66 6.41 0.38
N ALA A 81 7.58 6.02 -0.28
CA ALA A 81 6.75 6.92 -1.06
C ALA A 81 5.31 6.94 -0.53
N TYR A 82 4.80 8.14 -0.26
CA TYR A 82 3.39 8.41 -0.06
C TYR A 82 2.75 8.54 -1.44
N TYR A 83 1.81 7.67 -1.79
CA TYR A 83 1.21 7.61 -3.11
C TYR A 83 -0.30 7.78 -3.03
N ARG A 84 -0.87 8.70 -3.81
CA ARG A 84 -2.32 8.87 -3.93
C ARG A 84 -2.81 8.25 -5.24
N LEU A 85 -3.78 7.32 -5.15
CA LEU A 85 -4.45 6.75 -6.32
C LEU A 85 -5.45 7.72 -6.94
N GLY A 86 -6.22 8.41 -6.09
CA GLY A 86 -7.33 9.26 -6.51
C GLY A 86 -8.19 9.70 -5.34
N SER A 87 -9.33 10.29 -5.67
CA SER A 87 -10.36 10.73 -4.73
C SER A 87 -11.54 9.78 -4.72
N ASN A 88 -12.17 9.60 -3.56
CA ASN A 88 -13.48 8.99 -3.46
C ASN A 88 -14.30 9.71 -2.40
N ARG A 89 -15.42 10.33 -2.83
CA ARG A 89 -16.36 11.03 -1.93
C ARG A 89 -15.66 12.07 -1.02
N GLY A 90 -14.76 12.86 -1.60
CA GLY A 90 -14.03 13.90 -0.87
C GLY A 90 -12.94 13.38 0.06
N ARG A 91 -12.41 12.16 -0.19
CA ARG A 91 -11.29 11.57 0.55
C ARG A 91 -10.21 11.12 -0.43
N SER A 92 -8.95 11.25 -0.05
CA SER A 92 -7.80 10.77 -0.82
C SER A 92 -7.50 9.32 -0.50
N VAL A 93 -7.51 8.47 -1.52
CA VAL A 93 -7.18 7.04 -1.41
C VAL A 93 -5.68 6.89 -1.60
N CYS A 94 -4.98 6.40 -0.58
CA CYS A 94 -3.52 6.45 -0.49
C CYS A 94 -2.90 5.08 -0.19
N LEU A 95 -1.66 4.89 -0.63
CA LEU A 95 -0.76 3.80 -0.27
C LEU A 95 0.56 4.37 0.26
N MET A 96 1.20 3.61 1.13
CA MET A 96 2.62 3.74 1.38
C MET A 96 3.35 2.65 0.60
N LEU A 97 4.41 3.04 -0.11
CA LEU A 97 5.25 2.18 -0.93
C LEU A 97 6.69 2.26 -0.41
N CYS A 98 7.48 1.19 -0.51
CA CYS A 98 8.89 1.25 -0.12
C CYS A 98 9.75 0.31 -0.98
N ASP A 99 10.66 0.89 -1.78
CA ASP A 99 11.63 0.14 -2.58
C ASP A 99 12.74 1.06 -3.11
N VAL A 100 13.88 0.49 -3.51
CA VAL A 100 14.96 1.21 -4.20
C VAL A 100 14.53 1.75 -5.57
N TRP A 101 13.49 1.17 -6.18
CA TRP A 101 12.90 1.63 -7.43
C TRP A 101 12.52 3.11 -7.41
N PHE A 102 12.05 3.62 -6.26
CA PHE A 102 11.67 5.03 -6.12
C PHE A 102 12.86 5.99 -6.07
N GLU A 103 14.11 5.51 -5.91
CA GLU A 103 15.28 6.38 -5.97
C GLU A 103 15.47 7.03 -7.34
N GLY A 104 15.01 6.37 -8.41
CA GLY A 104 15.04 6.93 -9.76
C GLY A 104 13.89 7.91 -10.05
N LYS A 105 12.96 8.12 -9.11
CA LYS A 105 11.75 8.93 -9.34
C LYS A 105 11.93 10.37 -8.89
N ASP A 106 11.49 11.30 -9.73
CA ASP A 106 11.61 12.74 -9.49
C ASP A 106 10.35 13.53 -9.86
N GLU A 107 10.47 14.86 -9.94
CA GLU A 107 9.37 15.76 -10.26
C GLU A 107 8.78 15.50 -11.66
N THR A 108 9.56 14.99 -12.61
CA THR A 108 9.09 14.63 -13.95
C THR A 108 8.17 13.41 -13.94
N ASP A 109 8.37 12.51 -12.97
CA ASP A 109 7.47 11.40 -12.66
C ASP A 109 6.30 11.83 -11.74
N GLY A 110 6.21 13.10 -11.34
CA GLY A 110 5.17 13.61 -10.44
C GLY A 110 5.48 13.44 -8.95
N TYR A 111 6.70 13.04 -8.58
CA TYR A 111 7.13 12.88 -7.19
C TYR A 111 7.77 14.15 -6.64
N VAL A 112 7.34 14.58 -5.46
CA VAL A 112 8.03 15.58 -4.65
C VAL A 112 8.98 14.84 -3.72
N ARG A 113 10.29 14.99 -3.95
CA ARG A 113 11.32 14.30 -3.18
C ARG A 113 11.64 15.04 -1.88
N LYS A 114 11.93 14.26 -0.85
CA LYS A 114 12.42 14.75 0.43
C LYS A 114 13.62 13.89 0.87
N ASP A 115 14.76 14.18 0.26
CA ASP A 115 15.97 13.34 0.32
C ASP A 115 16.59 13.29 1.71
N ASP A 116 16.44 14.34 2.53
CA ASP A 116 16.86 14.36 3.93
C ASP A 116 16.13 13.30 4.77
N TRP A 117 14.97 12.82 4.33
CA TRP A 117 14.17 11.78 4.96
C TRP A 117 14.20 10.44 4.22
N LEU A 118 14.86 10.37 3.06
CA LEU A 118 14.76 9.24 2.12
C LEU A 118 13.29 8.96 1.73
N MET A 119 12.48 10.00 1.52
CA MET A 119 11.05 9.88 1.23
C MET A 119 10.66 10.61 -0.05
N SER A 120 9.53 10.22 -0.64
CA SER A 120 8.88 10.94 -1.74
C SER A 120 7.37 11.00 -1.56
N PHE A 121 6.75 11.99 -2.19
CA PHE A 121 5.30 12.21 -2.14
C PHE A 121 4.75 12.34 -3.56
N HIS A 122 3.81 11.48 -3.93
CA HIS A 122 3.16 11.45 -5.24
C HIS A 122 1.65 11.71 -5.10
N PRO A 123 1.23 13.00 -5.06
CA PRO A 123 -0.18 13.39 -4.89
C PRO A 123 -1.06 13.04 -6.10
N GLY A 124 -0.45 12.76 -7.26
CA GLY A 124 -1.14 12.47 -8.50
C GLY A 124 -2.02 13.63 -8.97
N THR A 125 -3.06 13.28 -9.74
CA THR A 125 -4.03 14.20 -10.34
C THR A 125 -5.41 14.09 -9.67
N GLY A 126 -6.33 15.01 -9.95
CA GLY A 126 -7.67 15.11 -9.34
C GLY A 126 -8.68 14.02 -9.75
N ASN A 127 -8.23 12.80 -10.05
CA ASN A 127 -9.06 11.70 -10.57
C ASN A 127 -9.98 11.17 -9.47
N GLU A 128 -11.21 10.81 -9.83
CA GLU A 128 -12.05 9.97 -8.97
C GLU A 128 -11.71 8.49 -9.18
N ILE A 129 -11.72 7.73 -8.10
CA ILE A 129 -11.55 6.28 -8.07
C ILE A 129 -12.77 5.62 -7.42
N GLU A 130 -13.24 4.53 -8.01
CA GLU A 130 -14.40 3.79 -7.51
C GLU A 130 -14.05 2.95 -6.27
N GLU A 131 -14.87 3.06 -5.23
CA GLU A 131 -14.91 2.08 -4.14
C GLU A 131 -15.85 0.94 -4.54
N ILE A 132 -15.29 -0.23 -4.83
CA ILE A 132 -16.04 -1.39 -5.28
C ILE A 132 -16.72 -2.06 -4.10
N ARG A 133 -18.06 -2.07 -4.16
CA ARG A 133 -18.95 -2.70 -3.17
C ARG A 133 -19.59 -3.98 -3.67
N ASP A 134 -19.35 -4.33 -4.92
CA ASP A 134 -19.81 -5.57 -5.53
C ASP A 134 -18.82 -6.69 -5.20
N GLU A 135 -19.32 -7.73 -4.54
CA GLU A 135 -18.50 -8.86 -4.10
C GLU A 135 -18.00 -9.72 -5.27
N GLU A 136 -18.81 -9.86 -6.33
CA GLU A 136 -18.45 -10.64 -7.51
C GLU A 136 -17.33 -9.93 -8.29
N ARG A 137 -17.43 -8.61 -8.47
CA ARG A 137 -16.35 -7.80 -9.06
C ARG A 137 -15.08 -7.90 -8.24
N TRP A 138 -15.16 -7.78 -6.92
CA TRP A 138 -14.00 -7.92 -6.05
C TRP A 138 -13.36 -9.31 -6.14
N ARG A 139 -14.16 -10.39 -6.18
CA ARG A 139 -13.64 -11.77 -6.33
C ARG A 139 -13.01 -12.02 -7.70
N ASN A 140 -13.55 -11.41 -8.76
CA ASN A 140 -13.10 -11.58 -10.14
C ASN A 140 -12.00 -10.61 -10.57
N ARG A 141 -11.51 -9.77 -9.65
CA ARG A 141 -10.42 -8.82 -9.92
C ARG A 141 -9.15 -9.50 -10.39
N ILE A 142 -8.34 -8.75 -11.13
CA ILE A 142 -7.02 -9.19 -11.57
C ILE A 142 -6.05 -9.11 -10.37
N VAL A 143 -5.58 -10.28 -9.93
CA VAL A 143 -4.62 -10.39 -8.82
C VAL A 143 -3.20 -10.69 -9.32
N ARG A 144 -3.04 -11.30 -10.50
CA ARG A 144 -1.74 -11.69 -11.06
C ARG A 144 -1.50 -11.00 -12.39
N ASN A 145 -0.23 -10.69 -12.68
CA ASN A 145 0.18 -9.95 -13.88
C ASN A 145 -0.63 -8.66 -14.06
N ARG A 146 -0.89 -7.97 -12.94
CA ARG A 146 -1.65 -6.74 -12.93
C ARG A 146 -0.80 -5.59 -13.50
N PRO A 147 -1.44 -4.59 -14.13
CA PRO A 147 -0.74 -3.38 -14.54
C PRO A 147 -0.31 -2.57 -13.31
N LEU A 148 0.57 -1.58 -13.50
CA LEU A 148 1.09 -0.70 -12.44
C LEU A 148 1.90 -1.45 -11.37
N HIS A 149 3.08 -1.94 -11.78
CA HIS A 149 4.01 -2.68 -10.92
C HIS A 149 4.60 -1.87 -9.76
N ASP A 150 4.51 -0.56 -9.82
CA ASP A 150 4.91 0.33 -8.72
C ASP A 150 4.05 0.15 -7.47
N LEU A 151 2.78 -0.23 -7.65
CA LEU A 151 1.88 -0.52 -6.54
C LEU A 151 2.20 -1.86 -5.85
N ASP A 152 3.02 -2.72 -6.46
CA ASP A 152 3.47 -3.99 -5.86
C ASP A 152 4.44 -3.76 -4.68
N PHE A 153 4.98 -2.54 -4.53
CA PHE A 153 5.86 -2.16 -3.41
C PHE A 153 5.11 -1.69 -2.16
N CYS A 154 3.77 -1.84 -2.13
CA CYS A 154 2.98 -1.59 -0.92
C CYS A 154 3.04 -2.77 0.06
N MET A 155 2.65 -2.51 1.31
CA MET A 155 2.47 -3.58 2.28
C MET A 155 1.19 -4.36 1.99
N THR A 156 1.19 -5.65 2.31
CA THR A 156 -0.03 -6.47 2.31
C THR A 156 -0.81 -6.28 3.61
N LEU A 157 -2.14 -6.32 3.58
CA LEU A 157 -3.00 -6.44 4.77
C LEU A 157 -2.59 -7.63 5.61
N ARG A 158 -2.27 -8.76 4.96
CA ARG A 158 -1.72 -9.90 5.67
C ARG A 158 -0.48 -9.53 6.49
N GLY A 159 0.46 -8.78 5.90
CA GLY A 159 1.65 -8.29 6.59
C GLY A 159 1.30 -7.40 7.78
N VAL A 160 0.34 -6.48 7.63
CA VAL A 160 -0.14 -5.63 8.74
C VAL A 160 -0.70 -6.49 9.88
N HIS A 161 -1.54 -7.48 9.56
CA HIS A 161 -2.07 -8.40 10.56
C HIS A 161 -0.98 -9.25 11.24
N GLU A 162 0.05 -9.66 10.51
CA GLU A 162 1.20 -10.38 11.07
C GLU A 162 2.01 -9.50 12.02
N MET A 163 2.24 -8.22 11.67
CA MET A 163 2.84 -7.25 12.59
C MET A 163 2.02 -7.09 13.88
N LEU A 164 0.70 -6.98 13.78
CA LEU A 164 -0.18 -6.90 14.95
C LEU A 164 -0.15 -8.17 15.82
N ALA A 165 -0.13 -9.34 15.18
CA ALA A 165 -0.22 -10.62 15.89
C ALA A 165 1.14 -11.08 16.46
N HIS A 166 2.25 -10.73 15.81
CA HIS A 166 3.57 -11.32 16.05
C HIS A 166 4.68 -10.30 16.26
N GLY A 167 4.44 -9.00 16.05
CA GLY A 167 5.45 -7.95 16.09
C GLY A 167 6.44 -7.99 14.91
N ARG A 168 6.19 -8.85 13.91
CA ARG A 168 7.00 -8.98 12.70
C ARG A 168 6.20 -9.60 11.56
N VAL A 169 6.60 -9.32 10.33
CA VAL A 169 6.12 -10.05 9.14
C VAL A 169 6.76 -11.44 9.10
N LEU A 170 5.96 -12.45 8.78
CA LEU A 170 6.46 -13.82 8.69
C LEU A 170 7.16 -14.04 7.34
N THR A 171 8.18 -14.89 7.36
CA THR A 171 8.91 -15.28 6.15
C THR A 171 8.07 -16.20 5.26
N THR A 172 8.44 -16.31 3.99
CA THR A 172 7.81 -17.24 3.03
C THR A 172 7.78 -18.68 3.54
N TYR A 173 8.85 -19.11 4.23
CA TYR A 173 8.92 -20.45 4.82
C TYR A 173 7.90 -20.62 5.96
N GLU A 174 7.79 -19.64 6.85
CA GLU A 174 6.84 -19.66 7.96
C GLU A 174 5.39 -19.66 7.45
N HIS A 175 5.10 -18.91 6.39
CA HIS A 175 3.81 -18.96 5.71
C HIS A 175 3.50 -20.37 5.17
N TYR A 176 4.49 -21.02 4.56
CA TYR A 176 4.35 -22.38 4.06
C TYR A 176 4.11 -23.38 5.21
N ALA A 177 4.88 -23.29 6.28
CA ALA A 177 4.73 -24.13 7.47
C ALA A 177 3.35 -23.98 8.11
N LEU A 178 2.82 -22.76 8.22
CA LEU A 178 1.48 -22.50 8.74
C LEU A 178 0.38 -23.12 7.87
N LYS A 179 0.51 -23.04 6.53
CA LYS A 179 -0.43 -23.72 5.61
C LYS A 179 -0.44 -25.23 5.82
N LEU A 180 0.73 -25.85 5.93
CA LEU A 180 0.85 -27.28 6.19
C LEU A 180 0.24 -27.67 7.53
N LEU A 181 0.53 -26.94 8.60
CA LEU A 181 -0.03 -27.18 9.93
C LEU A 181 -1.57 -27.06 9.91
N GLY A 182 -2.11 -26.07 9.20
CA GLY A 182 -3.55 -25.90 9.02
C GLY A 182 -4.19 -27.09 8.28
N ALA A 183 -3.56 -27.56 7.19
CA ALA A 183 -4.03 -28.72 6.43
C ALA A 183 -4.00 -30.00 7.29
N TRP A 184 -2.90 -30.24 8.01
CA TRP A 184 -2.75 -31.38 8.92
C TRP A 184 -3.81 -31.38 10.03
N ARG A 185 -4.08 -30.22 10.65
CA ARG A 185 -5.12 -30.09 11.68
C ARG A 185 -6.52 -30.38 11.13
N ARG A 186 -6.80 -30.04 9.88
CA ARG A 186 -8.10 -30.33 9.24
C ARG A 186 -8.27 -31.83 9.02
N ILE A 187 -7.24 -32.50 8.47
CA ILE A 187 -7.24 -33.96 8.28
C ILE A 187 -7.43 -34.70 9.62
N LEU A 188 -6.72 -34.29 10.66
CA LEU A 188 -6.85 -34.90 12.00
C LEU A 188 -8.23 -34.68 12.65
N ARG A 189 -8.95 -33.61 12.27
CA ARG A 189 -10.32 -33.36 12.73
C ARG A 189 -11.37 -34.16 11.94
N GLU A 190 -11.13 -34.43 10.66
CA GLU A 190 -12.02 -35.23 9.81
C GLU A 190 -11.93 -36.75 10.10
N GLN A 191 -10.86 -37.20 10.76
CA GLN A 191 -10.68 -38.59 11.21
C GLN A 191 -11.24 -38.88 12.62
N ARG A 192 -11.94 -37.93 13.23
CA ARG A 192 -12.57 -38.04 14.56
C ARG A 192 -14.09 -37.98 14.44
#